data_AF-A0A3C2AQ99-F1
#
_entry.id   AF-A0A3C2AQ99-F1
#
_cell.length_a   1.000
_cell.length_b   1.000
_cell.length_c   1.000
_cell.angle_alpha   90.00
_cell.angle_beta   90.00
_cell.angle_gamma   90.00
#
_symmetry.space_group_name_H-M   'P 1'
#
loop_
_entity.id
_entity.type
_entity.pdbx_description
1 polymer ?
#
loop_
_entity_poly.entity_id
_entity_poly.type
_entity_poly.pdbx_seq_one_letter_code
_entity_poly.pdbx_strand_id
1 'polypeptide(L)'
;MKIRFILFLVFLGNVLSAQELRATIKVLSPEVQATNKDIFTALETSLDNFLNGNSWTDYKYADEERIECSFILTVKSLNSNK
;
A
#
# COMPACT_ATOMS: atom_id res chain seq x y z
N MET A 1 -19.88 -31.08 7.40
CA MET A 1 -20.71 -29.89 7.07
C MET A 1 -20.03 -28.57 7.42
N LYS A 2 -19.45 -28.42 8.62
CA LYS A 2 -18.82 -27.17 9.09
C LYS A 2 -17.65 -26.67 8.21
N ILE A 3 -16.79 -27.57 7.75
CA ILE A 3 -15.60 -27.20 6.95
C ILE A 3 -15.92 -26.74 5.52
N ARG A 4 -17.00 -27.27 4.93
CA ARG A 4 -17.48 -26.84 3.61
C ARG A 4 -18.09 -25.44 3.66
N PHE A 5 -18.73 -25.11 4.77
CA PHE A 5 -19.28 -23.78 5.02
C PHE A 5 -18.17 -22.73 5.17
N ILE A 6 -17.09 -23.05 5.87
CA ILE A 6 -15.92 -22.17 6.02
C ILE A 6 -15.22 -21.92 4.67
N LEU A 7 -15.03 -22.98 3.86
CA LEU A 7 -14.46 -22.85 2.52
C LEU A 7 -15.32 -22.00 1.58
N PHE A 8 -16.65 -22.09 1.70
CA PHE A 8 -17.59 -21.25 0.94
C PHE A 8 -17.50 -19.77 1.35
N LEU A 9 -17.34 -19.49 2.65
CA LEU A 9 -17.18 -18.12 3.17
C LEU A 9 -15.88 -17.46 2.71
N VAL A 10 -14.78 -18.23 2.63
CA VAL A 10 -13.48 -17.74 2.15
C VAL A 10 -13.51 -17.39 0.66
N PHE A 11 -14.27 -18.13 -0.15
CA PHE A 11 -14.43 -17.82 -1.58
C PHE A 11 -15.25 -16.53 -1.83
N LEU A 12 -16.20 -16.19 -0.95
CA LEU A 12 -16.99 -14.95 -1.05
C LEU A 12 -16.19 -13.67 -0.76
N GLY A 13 -15.07 -13.76 -0.03
CA GLY A 13 -14.22 -12.59 0.25
C GLY A 13 -13.40 -12.12 -0.96
N ASN A 14 -13.20 -12.97 -1.97
CA ASN A 14 -12.34 -12.68 -3.13
C ASN A 14 -13.03 -11.84 -4.21
N VAL A 15 -14.32 -11.53 -4.06
CA VAL A 15 -15.11 -10.72 -5.02
C VAL A 15 -15.32 -9.28 -4.54
N LEU A 16 -14.80 -8.90 -3.37
CA LEU A 16 -14.89 -7.55 -2.84
C LEU A 16 -13.82 -6.66 -3.49
N SER A 17 -14.08 -6.22 -4.72
CA SER A 17 -13.29 -5.19 -5.41
C SER A 17 -13.63 -3.77 -4.92
N ALA A 18 -13.84 -3.63 -3.61
CA ALA A 18 -14.19 -2.36 -3.00
C ALA A 18 -13.66 -2.33 -1.56
N GLN A 19 -12.43 -1.83 -1.40
CA GLN A 19 -11.86 -1.54 -0.10
C GLN A 19 -11.11 -0.22 -0.20
N GLU A 20 -11.59 0.79 0.53
CA GLU A 20 -10.83 2.01 0.75
C GLU A 20 -9.71 1.76 1.76
N LEU A 21 -8.59 2.41 1.53
CA LEU A 21 -7.35 2.15 2.24
C LEU A 21 -6.92 3.38 3.04
N ARG A 22 -6.28 3.12 4.19
CA ARG A 22 -5.48 4.09 4.92
C ARG A 22 -4.08 3.52 5.07
N ALA A 23 -3.24 3.79 4.09
CA ALA A 23 -1.90 3.28 3.97
C ALA A 23 -0.89 4.13 4.75
N THR A 24 0.05 3.50 5.44
CA THR A 24 1.27 4.14 5.97
C THR A 24 2.47 3.66 5.17
N ILE A 25 3.21 4.57 4.55
CA ILE A 25 4.32 4.23 3.66
C ILE A 25 5.65 4.60 4.33
N LYS A 26 6.62 3.68 4.29
CA LYS A 26 8.00 3.94 4.67
C LYS A 26 8.95 3.48 3.58
N VAL A 27 9.82 4.37 3.10
CA VAL A 27 10.89 4.03 2.18
C VAL A 27 12.21 4.02 2.95
N LEU A 28 12.85 2.85 2.98
CA LEU A 28 14.15 2.61 3.59
C LEU A 28 15.20 2.46 2.49
N SER A 29 16.33 3.13 2.60
CA SER A 29 17.44 3.00 1.65
C SER A 29 18.79 2.91 2.37
N PRO A 30 18.97 2.00 3.34
CA PRO A 30 20.18 1.95 4.16
C PRO A 30 21.44 1.55 3.35
N GLU A 31 21.28 0.73 2.31
CA GLU A 31 22.37 0.21 1.49
C GLU A 31 22.74 1.14 0.32
N VAL A 32 21.91 2.15 0.02
CA VAL A 32 22.12 3.03 -1.14
C VAL A 32 22.97 4.24 -0.77
N GLN A 33 24.20 4.26 -1.27
CA GLN A 33 25.09 5.43 -1.21
C GLN A 33 24.75 6.44 -2.32
N ALA A 34 23.53 7.01 -2.28
CA ALA A 34 23.13 8.06 -3.22
C ALA A 34 23.58 9.44 -2.73
N THR A 35 24.07 10.28 -3.65
CA THR A 35 24.36 11.70 -3.38
C THR A 35 23.10 12.48 -3.03
N ASN A 36 21.97 12.13 -3.66
CA ASN A 36 20.68 12.74 -3.41
C ASN A 36 19.74 11.70 -2.77
N LYS A 37 19.46 11.85 -1.48
CA LYS A 37 18.48 11.03 -0.75
C LYS A 37 17.05 11.56 -0.84
N ASP A 38 16.86 12.78 -1.30
CA ASP A 38 15.55 13.43 -1.44
C ASP A 38 14.68 12.67 -2.44
N ILE A 39 15.28 11.94 -3.38
CA ILE A 39 14.55 11.06 -4.30
C ILE A 39 13.74 9.98 -3.56
N PHE A 40 14.24 9.47 -2.43
CA PHE A 40 13.53 8.45 -1.64
C PHE A 40 12.42 9.07 -0.80
N THR A 41 12.63 10.28 -0.27
CA THR A 41 11.58 11.05 0.39
C THR A 41 10.48 11.44 -0.59
N ALA A 42 10.83 11.89 -1.80
CA ALA A 42 9.89 12.19 -2.86
C ALA A 42 9.08 10.95 -3.28
N LEU A 43 9.71 9.77 -3.33
CA LEU A 43 9.03 8.50 -3.56
C LEU A 43 8.04 8.18 -2.43
N GLU A 44 8.47 8.30 -1.17
CA GLU A 44 7.61 8.09 0.01
C GLU A 44 6.37 8.99 -0.06
N THR A 45 6.55 10.30 -0.29
CA THR A 45 5.45 11.26 -0.44
C THR A 45 4.56 10.98 -1.65
N SER A 46 5.14 10.59 -2.79
CA SER A 46 4.36 10.29 -4.00
C SER A 46 3.47 9.07 -3.81
N LEU A 47 4.00 8.03 -3.15
CA LEU A 47 3.24 6.82 -2.83
C LEU A 47 2.15 7.08 -1.78
N ASP A 48 2.45 7.89 -0.77
CA ASP A 48 1.45 8.30 0.22
C ASP A 48 0.27 9.03 -0.43
N ASN A 49 0.57 10.05 -1.24
CA ASN A 49 -0.46 10.78 -1.99
C ASN A 49 -1.25 9.88 -2.95
N PHE A 50 -0.58 8.95 -3.63
CA PHE A 50 -1.25 8.03 -4.55
C PHE A 50 -2.18 7.06 -3.81
N LEU A 51 -1.71 6.42 -2.74
CA LEU A 51 -2.47 5.39 -2.04
C LEU A 51 -3.62 5.97 -1.20
N ASN A 52 -3.36 7.05 -0.48
CA ASN A 52 -4.35 7.67 0.43
C ASN A 52 -5.23 8.73 -0.25
N GLY A 53 -4.76 9.30 -1.36
CA GLY A 53 -5.49 10.31 -2.13
C GLY A 53 -6.36 9.73 -3.25
N ASN A 54 -6.19 8.47 -3.61
CA ASN A 54 -7.02 7.81 -4.61
C ASN A 54 -8.26 7.17 -3.95
N SER A 55 -9.42 7.35 -4.58
CA SER A 55 -10.62 6.57 -4.26
C SER A 55 -10.57 5.24 -5.00
N TRP A 56 -10.57 4.15 -4.24
CA TRP A 56 -10.52 2.79 -4.77
C TRP A 56 -11.92 2.24 -5.06
N THR A 57 -12.95 2.93 -4.58
CA THR A 57 -14.35 2.56 -4.68
C THR A 57 -15.21 3.79 -4.96
N ASP A 58 -16.45 3.57 -5.38
CA ASP A 58 -17.43 4.65 -5.57
C ASP A 58 -18.14 5.08 -4.27
N TYR A 59 -17.80 4.47 -3.14
CA TYR A 59 -18.44 4.73 -1.85
C TYR A 59 -17.61 5.70 -0.99
N LYS A 60 -18.30 6.50 -0.17
CA LYS A 60 -17.66 7.37 0.81
C LYS A 60 -17.61 6.66 2.15
N TYR A 61 -16.40 6.49 2.67
CA TYR A 61 -16.12 5.89 3.97
C TYR A 61 -15.56 6.94 4.93
N ALA A 62 -15.89 6.83 6.21
CA ALA A 62 -15.17 7.54 7.26
C ALA A 62 -13.74 6.98 7.39
N ASP A 63 -12.81 7.77 7.90
CA ASP A 63 -11.40 7.35 8.04
C ASP A 63 -11.20 6.13 8.94
N GLU A 64 -12.14 5.89 9.86
CA GLU A 64 -12.18 4.74 10.77
C GLU A 64 -12.74 3.45 10.14
N GLU A 65 -13.41 3.56 8.99
CA GLU A 65 -13.91 2.41 8.22
C GLU A 65 -12.91 1.94 7.16
N ARG A 66 -11.90 2.77 6.86
CA ARG A 66 -10.84 2.44 5.90
C ARG A 66 -9.93 1.37 6.48
N ILE A 67 -9.45 0.50 5.59
CA ILE A 67 -8.55 -0.58 6.01
C ILE A 67 -7.16 0.00 6.24
N GLU A 68 -6.68 -0.11 7.47
CA GLU A 68 -5.32 0.26 7.83
C GLU A 68 -4.32 -0.72 7.23
N CYS A 69 -3.36 -0.21 6.48
CA CYS A 69 -2.28 -1.02 5.91
C CYS A 69 -0.93 -0.30 5.99
N SER A 70 0.16 -1.05 5.93
CA SER A 70 1.51 -0.51 6.04
C SER A 70 2.42 -1.11 4.97
N PHE A 71 3.14 -0.24 4.26
CA PHE A 71 4.10 -0.61 3.23
C PHE A 71 5.49 -0.16 3.65
N ILE A 72 6.41 -1.13 3.78
CA ILE A 72 7.83 -0.85 4.03
C ILE A 72 8.60 -1.28 2.78
N LEU A 73 9.16 -0.29 2.09
CA LEU A 73 9.89 -0.46 0.84
C LEU A 73 11.38 -0.27 1.11
N THR A 74 12.15 -1.36 1.02
CA THR A 74 13.61 -1.29 1.17
C THR A 74 14.27 -1.24 -0.20
N VAL A 75 14.86 -0.10 -0.54
CA VAL A 75 15.64 0.10 -1.77
C VAL A 75 17.05 -0.45 -1.55
N LYS A 76 17.44 -1.42 -2.37
CA LYS A 76 18.76 -2.08 -2.29
C LYS A 76 19.81 -1.46 -3.21
N SER A 77 19.40 -0.93 -4.36
CA SER A 77 20.32 -0.31 -5.32
C SER A 77 19.63 0.78 -6.13
N LEU A 78 20.41 1.77 -6.56
CA LEU A 78 19.99 2.80 -7.49
C LEU A 78 21.01 2.85 -8.64
N ASN A 79 20.63 2.31 -9.79
CA ASN A 79 21.46 2.37 -10.98
C ASN A 79 21.19 3.69 -11.70
N SER A 80 22.13 4.63 -11.64
CA SER A 80 22.10 5.80 -12.51
C SER A 80 22.55 5.37 -13.90
N ASN A 81 21.60 4.92 -14.73
CA ASN A 81 21.86 4.81 -16.16
C ASN A 81 21.93 6.24 -16.71
N LYS A 82 23.09 6.58 -17.27
CA LYS A 82 23.40 7.87 -17.86
C LYS A 82 22.79 7.99 -19.25
#